data_AF-A0A957CRY1-F1
#
_entry.id   AF-A0A957CRY1-F1
#
_cell.length_a   1.000
_cell.length_b   1.000
_cell.length_c   1.000
_cell.angle_alpha   90.00
_cell.angle_beta   90.00
_cell.angle_gamma   90.00
#
_symmetry.space_group_name_H-M   'P 1'
#
loop_
_entity.id
_entity.type
_entity.pdbx_description
1 polymer ?
#
loop_
_entity_poly.entity_id
_entity_poly.type
_entity_poly.pdbx_seq_one_letter_code
_entity_poly.pdbx_strand_id
1 'polypeptide(L)'
;SVGRCGSTLLSEVFNQFDDVISLSEPDVFTDLLKMRDENGRFDSELKQLIHSSLFALMTPLTPKRPSHWAIKFRSYNVELADLIYEVVPQAKALFMYRNAVDWARSTARAFQKLQSEKGSVGTAVERKWAARSAALHGWTGEQPVGLVQKLLNRVDRQAGVLSQPSLTLRKRLFPALAAYEPQLINGELSRMEYITLEWVSAMQKYVSLHRQGVPMLAFRYEELVAQPEPMLSHILAYAGLQTSDLAALLTVFEKDSQRGTSLARTAVRSGSDNELTEIHLNQLHALLKNHPDIATSDVILPDTIGFETVNLRLGD
;
A
#
# COMPACT_ATOMS: atom_id res chain seq x y z
N SER A 1 2.74 4.84 -2.25
CA SER A 1 2.02 4.21 -3.37
C SER A 1 0.82 3.45 -2.83
N VAL A 2 -0.19 3.13 -3.63
CA VAL A 2 -1.37 2.35 -3.17
C VAL A 2 -1.12 0.85 -3.02
N GLY A 3 0.13 0.39 -3.21
CA GLY A 3 0.45 -1.03 -3.31
C GLY A 3 -0.11 -1.65 -4.60
N ARG A 4 0.43 -2.78 -5.05
CA ARG A 4 -0.06 -3.50 -6.26
C ARG A 4 -0.16 -2.64 -7.55
N CYS A 5 0.52 -1.51 -7.56
CA CYS A 5 0.51 -0.49 -8.62
C CYS A 5 1.82 -0.48 -9.42
N GLY A 6 2.64 -1.54 -9.37
CA GLY A 6 3.90 -1.59 -10.12
C GLY A 6 5.10 -0.94 -9.42
N SER A 7 5.03 -0.59 -8.12
CA SER A 7 6.19 0.01 -7.42
C SER A 7 7.44 -0.88 -7.39
N THR A 8 7.30 -2.21 -7.53
CA THR A 8 8.46 -3.11 -7.67
C THR A 8 9.16 -2.92 -9.01
N LEU A 9 8.42 -2.64 -10.08
CA LEU A 9 8.99 -2.34 -11.40
C LEU A 9 9.87 -1.09 -11.33
N LEU A 10 9.37 -0.02 -10.72
CA LEU A 10 10.15 1.20 -10.54
C LEU A 10 11.37 1.01 -9.63
N SER A 11 11.23 0.20 -8.57
CA SER A 11 12.37 -0.18 -7.72
C SER A 11 13.45 -0.92 -8.51
N GLU A 12 13.07 -1.75 -9.48
CA GLU A 12 14.02 -2.46 -10.35
C GLU A 12 14.72 -1.51 -11.33
N VAL A 13 14.02 -0.47 -11.82
CA VAL A 13 14.63 0.60 -12.61
C VAL A 13 15.70 1.34 -11.80
N PHE A 14 15.42 1.71 -10.54
CA PHE A 14 16.43 2.34 -9.68
C PHE A 14 17.64 1.43 -9.41
N ASN A 15 17.44 0.12 -9.34
CA ASN A 15 18.54 -0.84 -9.19
C ASN A 15 19.46 -0.95 -10.41
N GLN A 16 19.11 -0.35 -11.56
CA GLN A 16 20.00 -0.33 -12.73
C GLN A 16 21.08 0.76 -12.63
N PHE A 17 20.98 1.69 -11.69
CA PHE A 17 21.97 2.76 -11.51
C PHE A 17 23.09 2.29 -10.57
N ASP A 18 24.34 2.47 -10.99
CA ASP A 18 25.52 2.04 -10.23
C ASP A 18 25.70 2.77 -8.89
N ASP A 19 25.16 3.97 -8.76
CA ASP A 19 25.33 4.89 -7.63
C ASP A 19 24.03 5.12 -6.84
N VAL A 20 22.97 4.37 -7.14
CA VAL A 20 21.70 4.38 -6.38
C VAL A 20 21.59 3.10 -5.56
N ILE A 21 21.23 3.22 -4.29
CA ILE A 21 20.77 2.07 -3.49
C ILE A 21 19.24 2.12 -3.38
N SER A 22 18.57 1.10 -3.94
CA SER A 22 17.12 0.94 -3.80
C SER A 22 16.78 -0.04 -2.67
N LEU A 23 16.09 0.44 -1.63
CA LEU A 23 15.61 -0.37 -0.52
C LEU A 23 14.10 -0.59 -0.65
N SER A 24 13.66 -1.84 -0.54
CA SER A 24 12.24 -2.19 -0.61
C SER A 24 11.67 -2.55 0.76
N GLU A 25 10.62 -1.84 1.13
CA GLU A 25 9.72 -2.07 2.26
C GLU A 25 10.42 -2.28 3.61
N PRO A 26 11.29 -1.35 4.08
CA PRO A 26 11.92 -1.51 5.39
C PRO A 26 10.86 -1.57 6.51
N ASP A 27 10.85 -2.68 7.26
CA ASP A 27 9.77 -2.98 8.21
C ASP A 27 9.68 -1.97 9.35
N VAL A 28 10.79 -1.30 9.70
CA VAL A 28 10.83 -0.28 10.76
C VAL A 28 9.74 0.79 10.59
N PHE A 29 9.46 1.25 9.37
CA PHE A 29 8.43 2.25 9.13
C PHE A 29 7.01 1.72 9.32
N THR A 30 6.82 0.42 9.12
CA THR A 30 5.55 -0.23 9.46
C THR A 30 5.34 -0.21 10.97
N ASP A 31 6.39 -0.50 11.73
CA ASP A 31 6.30 -0.50 13.19
C ASP A 31 6.14 0.91 13.77
N LEU A 32 6.81 1.91 13.20
CA LEU A 32 6.60 3.32 13.56
C LEU A 32 5.18 3.78 13.27
N LEU A 33 4.58 3.36 12.15
CA LEU A 33 3.18 3.67 11.86
C LEU A 33 2.22 3.05 12.89
N LYS A 34 2.50 1.82 13.36
CA LYS A 34 1.68 1.18 14.41
C LYS A 34 1.74 1.95 15.73
N MET A 35 2.88 2.60 16.00
CA MET A 35 3.11 3.43 17.19
C MET A 35 2.51 4.83 17.07
N ARG A 36 2.18 5.30 15.85
CA ARG A 36 1.56 6.61 15.65
C ARG A 36 0.19 6.69 16.31
N ASP A 37 0.03 7.74 17.10
CA ASP A 37 -1.22 8.09 17.76
C ASP A 37 -2.09 8.92 16.80
N GLU A 38 -3.41 8.78 16.89
CA GLU A 38 -4.35 9.50 16.01
C GLU A 38 -4.30 11.02 16.20
N ASN A 39 -3.92 11.48 17.40
CA ASN A 39 -3.81 12.91 17.72
C ASN A 39 -2.37 13.43 17.56
N GLY A 40 -1.46 12.60 17.02
CA GLY A 40 -0.05 12.97 16.85
C GLY A 40 0.69 13.21 18.17
N ARG A 41 0.20 12.69 19.30
CA ARG A 41 0.76 12.93 20.64
C ARG A 41 2.26 12.63 20.74
N PHE A 42 2.73 11.64 19.97
CA PHE A 42 4.12 11.17 19.96
C PHE A 42 4.85 11.52 18.65
N ASP A 43 4.33 12.45 17.86
CA ASP A 43 4.91 12.76 16.54
C ASP A 43 6.33 13.34 16.65
N SER A 44 6.67 14.02 17.74
CA SER A 44 8.04 14.51 18.00
C SER A 44 9.03 13.35 18.15
N GLU A 45 8.71 12.38 19.01
CA GLU A 45 9.51 11.18 19.25
C GLU A 45 9.55 10.29 18.00
N LEU A 46 8.42 10.15 17.30
CA LEU A 46 8.37 9.41 16.04
C LEU A 46 9.24 10.05 14.97
N LYS A 47 9.30 11.38 14.86
CA LYS A 47 10.23 12.06 13.95
C LYS A 47 11.68 11.75 14.29
N GLN A 48 12.05 11.70 15.57
CA GLN A 48 13.41 11.31 15.99
C GLN A 48 13.72 9.84 15.61
N LEU A 49 12.74 8.94 15.76
CA LEU A 49 12.88 7.55 15.36
C LEU A 49 12.93 7.38 13.84
N ILE A 50 12.12 8.12 13.08
CA ILE A 50 12.14 8.17 11.61
C ILE A 50 13.52 8.63 11.14
N HIS A 51 14.03 9.73 11.68
CA HIS A 51 15.37 10.24 11.38
C HIS A 51 16.42 9.16 11.65
N SER A 52 16.47 8.63 12.87
CA SER A 52 17.46 7.62 13.25
C SER A 52 17.39 6.38 12.37
N SER A 53 16.18 5.93 12.03
CA SER A 53 15.94 4.76 11.17
C SER A 53 16.37 5.01 9.73
N LEU A 54 16.02 6.16 9.15
CA LEU A 54 16.45 6.55 7.81
C LEU A 54 17.97 6.59 7.71
N PHE A 55 18.64 7.31 8.62
CA PHE A 55 20.09 7.45 8.55
C PHE A 55 20.84 6.16 8.86
N ALA A 56 20.32 5.30 9.74
CA ALA A 56 20.86 3.97 9.95
C ALA A 56 20.75 3.11 8.67
N LEU A 57 19.60 3.14 7.97
CA LEU A 57 19.42 2.45 6.69
C LEU A 57 20.32 3.02 5.59
N MET A 58 20.58 4.33 5.60
CA MET A 58 21.41 5.04 4.63
C MET A 58 22.91 5.06 4.97
N THR A 59 23.33 4.36 6.03
CA THR A 59 24.75 4.26 6.39
C THR A 59 25.44 3.28 5.43
N PRO A 60 26.40 3.72 4.59
CA PRO A 60 27.07 2.82 3.66
C PRO A 60 27.87 1.76 4.41
N LEU A 61 27.57 0.48 4.14
CA LEU A 61 28.36 -0.65 4.66
C LEU A 61 29.55 -1.01 3.77
N THR A 62 29.69 -0.34 2.62
CA THR A 62 30.76 -0.58 1.65
C THR A 62 31.55 0.71 1.36
N PRO A 63 32.78 0.62 0.84
CA PRO A 63 33.57 1.79 0.48
C PRO A 63 32.94 2.65 -0.64
N LYS A 64 32.11 2.04 -1.49
CA LYS A 64 31.39 2.75 -2.56
C LYS A 64 30.24 3.53 -1.93
N ARG A 65 30.34 4.85 -1.94
CA ARG A 65 29.28 5.72 -1.43
C ARG A 65 28.25 5.96 -2.53
N PRO A 66 26.98 5.58 -2.33
CA PRO A 66 25.94 5.94 -3.27
C PRO A 66 25.73 7.46 -3.28
N SER A 67 25.33 7.99 -4.43
CA SER A 67 24.89 9.38 -4.57
C SER A 67 23.43 9.54 -4.15
N HIS A 68 22.63 8.47 -4.27
CA HIS A 68 21.20 8.48 -3.98
C HIS A 68 20.71 7.22 -3.25
N TRP A 69 19.64 7.39 -2.48
CA TRP A 69 18.89 6.31 -1.86
C TRP A 69 17.44 6.37 -2.33
N ALA A 70 16.95 5.29 -2.91
CA ALA A 70 15.54 5.13 -3.27
C ALA A 70 14.87 4.21 -2.26
N ILE A 71 13.93 4.72 -1.46
CA ILE A 71 13.24 3.91 -0.43
C ILE A 71 11.80 3.70 -0.86
N LYS A 72 11.48 2.48 -1.28
CA LYS A 72 10.11 2.06 -1.56
C LYS A 72 9.44 1.63 -0.27
N PHE A 73 8.48 2.40 0.24
CA PHE A 73 7.71 2.02 1.41
C PHE A 73 6.55 1.04 1.08
N ARG A 74 6.01 0.39 2.12
CA ARG A 74 4.72 -0.32 2.02
C ARG A 74 3.58 0.67 1.79
N SER A 75 2.46 0.21 1.24
CA SER A 75 1.39 1.11 0.78
C SER A 75 0.80 1.99 1.88
N TYR A 76 0.58 1.43 3.05
CA TYR A 76 0.03 2.15 4.21
C TYR A 76 1.03 3.13 4.86
N ASN A 77 2.33 3.08 4.53
CA ASN A 77 3.30 4.03 5.09
C ASN A 77 3.16 5.44 4.49
N VAL A 78 2.27 5.65 3.52
CA VAL A 78 1.85 7.01 3.13
C VAL A 78 1.27 7.78 4.32
N GLU A 79 0.76 7.07 5.33
CA GLU A 79 0.32 7.65 6.60
C GLU A 79 1.46 8.24 7.45
N LEU A 80 2.74 8.06 7.08
CA LEU A 80 3.89 8.70 7.72
C LEU A 80 4.53 9.81 6.86
N ALA A 81 4.01 10.08 5.66
CA ALA A 81 4.70 10.93 4.69
C ALA A 81 4.86 12.39 5.14
N ASP A 82 3.90 12.93 5.92
CA ASP A 82 4.01 14.23 6.58
C ASP A 82 5.20 14.29 7.54
N LEU A 83 5.33 13.30 8.43
CA LEU A 83 6.44 13.23 9.38
C LEU A 83 7.78 13.01 8.69
N ILE A 84 7.82 12.19 7.63
CA ILE A 84 9.03 11.98 6.83
C ILE A 84 9.42 13.29 6.14
N TYR A 85 8.48 14.04 5.58
CA TYR A 85 8.74 15.32 4.94
C TYR A 85 9.29 16.34 5.92
N GLU A 86 8.77 16.41 7.15
CA GLU A 86 9.33 17.28 8.18
C GLU A 86 10.77 16.90 8.57
N VAL A 87 11.11 15.61 8.54
CA VAL A 87 12.44 15.10 8.92
C VAL A 87 13.46 15.29 7.79
N VAL A 88 13.06 15.11 6.54
CA VAL A 88 13.93 15.23 5.35
C VAL A 88 13.21 15.97 4.22
N PRO A 89 12.98 17.30 4.36
CA PRO A 89 12.18 18.07 3.40
C PRO A 89 12.81 18.15 1.99
N GLN A 90 14.12 17.90 1.88
CA GLN A 90 14.84 17.84 0.62
C GLN A 90 14.61 16.53 -0.16
N ALA A 91 14.07 15.48 0.48
CA ALA A 91 13.82 14.20 -0.17
C ALA A 91 12.74 14.35 -1.25
N LYS A 92 12.94 13.66 -2.38
CA LYS A 92 12.00 13.66 -3.51
C LYS A 92 10.99 12.54 -3.32
N ALA A 93 9.74 12.90 -3.01
CA ALA A 93 8.69 11.93 -2.76
C ALA A 93 7.92 11.58 -4.05
N LEU A 94 7.74 10.28 -4.28
CA LEU A 94 7.03 9.73 -5.43
C LEU A 94 5.76 9.02 -4.97
N PHE A 95 4.62 9.34 -5.57
CA PHE A 95 3.35 8.66 -5.31
C PHE A 95 2.80 7.96 -6.55
N MET A 96 3.12 6.68 -6.66
CA MET A 96 2.58 5.82 -7.70
C MET A 96 1.20 5.26 -7.32
N TYR A 97 0.23 5.39 -8.22
CA TYR A 97 -1.11 4.81 -8.04
C TYR A 97 -1.62 4.13 -9.31
N ARG A 98 -2.81 3.51 -9.21
CA ARG A 98 -3.41 2.67 -10.26
C ARG A 98 -4.93 2.80 -10.23
N ASN A 99 -5.58 2.61 -11.37
CA ASN A 99 -7.03 2.45 -11.47
C ASN A 99 -7.54 1.44 -10.42
N ALA A 100 -8.62 1.79 -9.71
CA ALA A 100 -9.13 1.00 -8.59
C ALA A 100 -9.57 -0.41 -8.99
N VAL A 101 -10.17 -0.58 -10.17
CA VAL A 101 -10.62 -1.90 -10.67
C VAL A 101 -9.42 -2.79 -10.98
N ASP A 102 -8.42 -2.29 -11.70
CA ASP A 102 -7.24 -3.08 -12.03
C ASP A 102 -6.35 -3.35 -10.82
N TRP A 103 -6.29 -2.39 -9.91
CA TRP A 103 -5.70 -2.57 -8.59
C TRP A 103 -6.41 -3.68 -7.81
N ALA A 104 -7.74 -3.65 -7.72
CA ALA A 104 -8.53 -4.65 -7.02
C ALA A 104 -8.36 -6.05 -7.63
N ARG A 105 -8.36 -6.16 -8.97
CA ARG A 105 -8.02 -7.39 -9.69
C ARG A 105 -6.63 -7.92 -9.32
N SER A 106 -5.62 -7.05 -9.30
CA SER A 106 -4.26 -7.41 -8.91
C SER A 106 -4.17 -7.86 -7.44
N THR A 107 -4.88 -7.18 -6.54
CA THR A 107 -4.94 -7.47 -5.11
C THR A 107 -5.65 -8.79 -4.83
N ALA A 108 -6.80 -9.05 -5.47
CA ALA A 108 -7.57 -10.28 -5.33
C ALA A 108 -6.75 -11.51 -5.73
N ARG A 109 -6.07 -11.46 -6.89
CA ARG A 109 -5.17 -12.52 -7.36
C ARG A 109 -3.97 -12.72 -6.44
N ALA A 110 -3.38 -11.65 -5.92
CA ALA A 110 -2.17 -11.72 -5.12
C ALA A 110 -2.36 -12.35 -3.75
N PHE A 111 -3.49 -12.04 -3.11
CA PHE A 111 -3.71 -12.36 -1.70
C PHE A 111 -4.86 -13.35 -1.49
N GLN A 112 -5.35 -13.97 -2.58
CA GLN A 112 -6.53 -14.84 -2.60
C GLN A 112 -7.68 -14.21 -1.82
N LYS A 113 -7.88 -12.93 -2.14
CA LYS A 113 -8.62 -12.01 -1.30
C LYS A 113 -10.14 -12.14 -1.49
N LEU A 114 -10.63 -13.11 -2.26
CA LEU A 114 -12.07 -13.32 -2.52
C LEU A 114 -12.55 -14.76 -2.24
N GLN A 115 -11.66 -15.73 -2.04
CA GLN A 115 -11.97 -17.17 -1.89
C GLN A 115 -12.86 -17.59 -0.69
N SER A 116 -13.39 -16.68 0.13
CA SER A 116 -14.13 -17.02 1.37
C SER A 116 -15.59 -16.59 1.42
N GLU A 117 -16.19 -16.11 0.31
CA GLU A 117 -17.59 -15.65 0.33
C GLU A 117 -18.62 -16.78 0.46
N LYS A 118 -18.21 -18.04 0.27
CA LYS A 118 -19.07 -19.22 0.47
C LYS A 118 -18.99 -19.72 1.91
N GLY A 119 -19.67 -19.05 2.84
CA GLY A 119 -20.00 -19.61 4.16
C GLY A 119 -20.02 -18.56 5.27
N SER A 120 -21.19 -18.41 5.92
CA SER A 120 -21.30 -17.64 7.16
C SER A 120 -20.34 -18.20 8.21
N VAL A 121 -19.39 -17.37 8.64
CA VAL A 121 -18.23 -17.76 9.47
C VAL A 121 -18.60 -18.05 10.93
N GLY A 122 -19.84 -17.78 11.36
CA GLY A 122 -20.23 -17.84 12.77
C GLY A 122 -20.32 -19.23 13.42
N THR A 123 -20.84 -20.26 12.74
CA THR A 123 -21.37 -21.45 13.46
C THR A 123 -20.43 -22.67 13.52
N ALA A 124 -19.37 -22.71 12.71
CA ALA A 124 -18.39 -23.81 12.70
C ALA A 124 -17.17 -23.53 13.61
N VAL A 125 -16.98 -22.26 13.99
CA VAL A 125 -15.80 -21.76 14.68
C VAL A 125 -15.95 -21.91 16.20
N GLU A 126 -17.14 -21.63 16.74
CA GLU A 126 -17.44 -21.78 18.17
C GLU A 126 -17.21 -23.21 18.67
N ARG A 127 -17.57 -24.22 17.87
CA ARG A 127 -17.37 -25.64 18.22
C ARG A 127 -15.90 -26.07 18.25
N LYS A 128 -15.04 -25.48 17.44
CA LYS A 128 -13.59 -25.78 17.42
C LYS A 128 -12.80 -25.01 18.48
N TRP A 129 -13.29 -23.84 18.88
CA TRP A 129 -12.63 -23.02 19.91
C TRP A 129 -12.87 -23.57 21.32
N ALA A 130 -14.10 -24.02 21.63
CA ALA A 130 -14.41 -24.67 22.92
C ALA A 130 -13.55 -25.91 23.20
N ALA A 131 -13.21 -26.69 22.15
CA ALA A 131 -12.36 -27.87 22.27
C ALA A 131 -10.86 -27.55 22.45
N ARG A 132 -10.39 -26.37 22.03
CA ARG A 132 -8.97 -25.99 22.03
C ARG A 132 -8.57 -25.07 23.18
N SER A 133 -9.50 -24.27 23.69
CA SER A 133 -9.24 -23.42 24.87
C SER A 133 -8.96 -24.26 26.12
N ALA A 134 -9.51 -25.49 26.19
CA ALA A 134 -9.20 -26.48 27.22
C ALA A 134 -7.73 -26.98 27.19
N ALA A 135 -7.01 -26.82 26.06
CA ALA A 135 -5.65 -27.31 25.88
C ALA A 135 -4.55 -26.25 26.12
N LEU A 136 -4.91 -24.97 26.25
CA LEU A 136 -3.96 -23.83 26.27
C LEU A 136 -3.61 -23.32 27.69
N HIS A 137 -4.19 -23.87 28.75
CA HIS A 137 -3.89 -23.49 30.15
C HIS A 137 -2.53 -23.97 30.69
N GLY A 138 -1.53 -24.23 29.83
CA GLY A 138 -0.26 -24.82 30.25
C GLY A 138 1.01 -24.32 29.55
N TRP A 139 1.01 -23.18 28.86
CA TRP A 139 2.18 -22.75 28.07
C TRP A 139 2.85 -21.48 28.61
N THR A 140 4.11 -21.60 29.04
CA THR A 140 4.99 -20.53 29.52
C THR A 140 6.23 -20.48 28.61
N GLY A 141 6.40 -19.41 27.82
CA GLY A 141 7.61 -19.21 27.03
C GLY A 141 7.51 -18.10 25.98
N GLU A 142 8.44 -17.16 26.05
CA GLU A 142 8.69 -16.06 25.11
C GLU A 142 9.04 -16.57 23.71
N GLN A 143 8.64 -15.85 22.62
CA GLN A 143 9.22 -15.85 21.25
C GLN A 143 8.34 -15.02 20.24
N PRO A 144 8.85 -14.64 19.04
CA PRO A 144 9.06 -13.27 18.56
C PRO A 144 7.87 -12.65 17.80
N VAL A 145 7.95 -11.32 17.56
CA VAL A 145 6.95 -10.42 16.93
C VAL A 145 6.28 -10.95 15.65
N GLY A 146 6.92 -11.86 14.90
CA GLY A 146 6.33 -12.52 13.72
C GLY A 146 5.20 -13.51 14.02
N LEU A 147 5.11 -14.03 15.25
CA LEU A 147 4.04 -14.92 15.68
C LEU A 147 2.74 -14.16 15.93
N VAL A 148 2.83 -12.93 16.46
CA VAL A 148 1.68 -12.06 16.73
C VAL A 148 0.97 -11.70 15.43
N GLN A 149 1.68 -11.31 14.37
CA GLN A 149 1.06 -11.05 13.07
C GLN A 149 0.43 -12.32 12.46
N LYS A 150 1.07 -13.49 12.61
CA LYS A 150 0.49 -14.78 12.17
C LYS A 150 -0.73 -15.20 13.02
N LEU A 151 -0.76 -14.84 14.30
CA LEU A 151 -1.87 -15.08 15.23
C LEU A 151 -3.04 -14.13 14.95
N LEU A 152 -2.80 -12.83 14.82
CA LEU A 152 -3.79 -11.83 14.43
C LEU A 152 -4.41 -12.19 13.07
N ASN A 153 -3.59 -12.56 12.09
CA ASN A 153 -4.05 -13.02 10.78
C ASN A 153 -4.80 -14.38 10.84
N ARG A 154 -4.61 -15.22 11.86
CA ARG A 154 -5.34 -16.49 12.06
C ARG A 154 -6.63 -16.29 12.84
N VAL A 155 -6.63 -15.43 13.84
CA VAL A 155 -7.79 -15.07 14.67
C VAL A 155 -8.81 -14.31 13.83
N ASP A 156 -8.37 -13.34 13.03
CA ASP A 156 -9.24 -12.55 12.14
C ASP A 156 -9.83 -13.39 11.00
N ARG A 157 -9.10 -14.42 10.53
CA ARG A 157 -9.62 -15.35 9.50
C ARG A 157 -10.63 -16.36 10.04
N GLN A 158 -10.66 -16.58 11.35
CA GLN A 158 -11.49 -17.62 11.96
C GLN A 158 -12.70 -17.06 12.67
N ALA A 159 -12.70 -15.84 13.22
CA ALA A 159 -13.81 -15.38 14.07
C ALA A 159 -14.92 -14.60 13.35
N GLY A 160 -14.72 -14.09 12.13
CA GLY A 160 -15.69 -13.20 11.47
C GLY A 160 -15.92 -11.85 12.19
N VAL A 161 -15.36 -11.66 13.39
CA VAL A 161 -15.41 -10.45 14.21
C VAL A 161 -13.96 -10.08 14.55
N LEU A 162 -13.56 -8.86 14.21
CA LEU A 162 -12.24 -8.34 14.57
C LEU A 162 -12.22 -8.00 16.06
N SER A 163 -11.17 -8.43 16.77
CA SER A 163 -10.95 -7.95 18.14
C SER A 163 -10.69 -6.43 18.15
N GLN A 164 -11.09 -5.73 19.20
CA GLN A 164 -10.86 -4.28 19.34
C GLN A 164 -9.40 -3.86 19.08
N PRO A 165 -8.37 -4.55 19.61
CA PRO A 165 -6.97 -4.23 19.26
C PRO A 165 -6.64 -4.38 17.77
N SER A 166 -7.25 -5.35 17.08
CA SER A 166 -7.04 -5.57 15.64
C SER A 166 -7.75 -4.50 14.81
N LEU A 167 -8.92 -4.08 15.25
CA LEU A 167 -9.69 -3.00 14.63
C LEU A 167 -8.95 -1.66 14.75
N THR A 168 -8.46 -1.31 15.94
CA THR A 168 -7.64 -0.10 16.16
C THR A 168 -6.43 -0.08 15.24
N LEU A 169 -5.69 -1.18 15.17
CA LEU A 169 -4.54 -1.30 14.28
C LEU A 169 -4.94 -1.12 12.80
N ARG A 170 -6.01 -1.77 12.34
CA ARG A 170 -6.47 -1.64 10.95
C ARG A 170 -6.91 -0.23 10.60
N LYS A 171 -7.62 0.46 11.50
CA LYS A 171 -8.01 1.87 11.31
C LYS A 171 -6.80 2.80 11.21
N ARG A 172 -5.70 2.51 11.93
CA ARG A 172 -4.44 3.27 11.78
C ARG A 172 -3.77 3.04 10.42
N LEU A 173 -3.78 1.80 9.93
CA LEU A 173 -3.18 1.49 8.62
C LEU A 173 -4.06 1.97 7.45
N PHE A 174 -5.38 1.99 7.65
CA PHE A 174 -6.38 2.34 6.64
C PHE A 174 -7.48 3.21 7.25
N PRO A 175 -7.24 4.53 7.41
CA PRO A 175 -8.18 5.42 8.09
C PRO A 175 -9.60 5.46 7.50
N ALA A 176 -9.78 5.15 6.21
CA ALA A 176 -11.11 5.10 5.60
C ALA A 176 -12.01 4.03 6.24
N LEU A 177 -11.45 3.01 6.91
CA LEU A 177 -12.22 2.00 7.65
C LEU A 177 -12.99 2.60 8.84
N ALA A 178 -12.54 3.72 9.41
CA ALA A 178 -13.17 4.31 10.59
C ALA A 178 -14.62 4.74 10.31
N ALA A 179 -14.91 5.25 9.10
CA ALA A 179 -16.26 5.64 8.70
C ALA A 179 -17.22 4.44 8.53
N TYR A 180 -16.69 3.22 8.49
CA TYR A 180 -17.43 1.97 8.29
C TYR A 180 -17.26 1.01 9.48
N GLU A 181 -16.87 1.53 10.65
CA GLU A 181 -16.63 0.74 11.85
C GLU A 181 -17.85 -0.11 12.28
N PRO A 182 -19.09 0.43 12.31
CA PRO A 182 -20.26 -0.39 12.63
C PRO A 182 -20.42 -1.59 11.69
N GLN A 183 -20.31 -1.38 10.38
CA GLN A 183 -20.42 -2.42 9.36
C GLN A 183 -19.30 -3.45 9.49
N LEU A 184 -18.09 -2.99 9.82
CA LEU A 184 -16.93 -3.86 10.03
C LEU A 184 -17.09 -4.73 11.28
N ILE A 185 -17.63 -4.19 12.39
CA ILE A 185 -17.90 -4.93 13.63
C ILE A 185 -19.04 -5.94 13.43
N ASN A 186 -20.09 -5.54 12.71
CA ASN A 186 -21.25 -6.39 12.44
C ASN A 186 -20.99 -7.44 11.35
N GLY A 187 -19.84 -7.39 10.67
CA GLY A 187 -19.53 -8.28 9.55
C GLY A 187 -20.38 -8.02 8.30
N GLU A 188 -20.93 -6.81 8.16
CA GLU A 188 -21.76 -6.36 7.04
C GLU A 188 -20.93 -5.85 5.86
N LEU A 189 -19.68 -5.47 6.12
CA LEU A 189 -18.77 -5.00 5.09
C LEU A 189 -18.29 -6.18 4.22
N SER A 190 -18.59 -6.12 2.93
CA SER A 190 -18.12 -7.11 1.97
C SER A 190 -16.60 -7.13 1.90
N ARG A 191 -16.01 -8.25 1.48
CA ARG A 191 -14.56 -8.34 1.32
C ARG A 191 -14.05 -7.38 0.24
N MET A 192 -14.86 -7.14 -0.80
CA MET A 192 -14.54 -6.17 -1.84
C MET A 192 -14.61 -4.74 -1.29
N GLU A 193 -15.61 -4.41 -0.47
CA GLU A 193 -15.70 -3.09 0.16
C GLU A 193 -14.51 -2.84 1.08
N TYR A 194 -14.14 -3.82 1.90
CA TYR A 194 -12.94 -3.74 2.77
C TYR A 194 -11.66 -3.46 1.97
N ILE A 195 -11.43 -4.21 0.88
CA ILE A 195 -10.25 -4.01 0.03
C ILE A 195 -10.29 -2.65 -0.67
N THR A 196 -11.46 -2.22 -1.12
CA THR A 196 -11.63 -0.89 -1.72
C THR A 196 -11.28 0.20 -0.71
N LEU A 197 -11.65 0.05 0.56
CA LEU A 197 -11.28 0.99 1.63
C LEU A 197 -9.77 1.07 1.91
N GLU A 198 -9.01 -0.02 1.68
CA GLU A 198 -7.54 0.03 1.74
C GLU A 198 -6.96 0.96 0.65
N TRP A 199 -7.49 0.88 -0.57
CA TRP A 199 -7.10 1.76 -1.69
C TRP A 199 -7.54 3.20 -1.45
N VAL A 200 -8.80 3.39 -1.04
CA VAL A 200 -9.39 4.70 -0.69
C VAL A 200 -8.53 5.41 0.35
N SER A 201 -8.11 4.70 1.40
CA SER A 201 -7.28 5.28 2.47
C SER A 201 -5.99 5.90 1.92
N ALA A 202 -5.25 5.15 1.09
CA ALA A 202 -3.99 5.64 0.53
C ALA A 202 -4.19 6.82 -0.44
N MET A 203 -5.27 6.80 -1.23
CA MET A 203 -5.60 7.88 -2.17
C MET A 203 -6.06 9.15 -1.43
N GLN A 204 -6.93 9.03 -0.43
CA GLN A 204 -7.35 10.16 0.41
C GLN A 204 -6.18 10.76 1.18
N LYS A 205 -5.26 9.93 1.69
CA LYS A 205 -4.06 10.44 2.36
C LYS A 205 -3.18 11.26 1.41
N TYR A 206 -3.01 10.82 0.16
CA TYR A 206 -2.32 11.65 -0.84
C TYR A 206 -3.00 13.01 -1.01
N VAL A 207 -4.32 13.04 -1.23
CA VAL A 207 -5.07 14.29 -1.40
C VAL A 207 -4.93 15.20 -0.17
N SER A 208 -5.00 14.64 1.04
CA SER A 208 -4.78 15.39 2.28
C SER A 208 -3.39 16.00 2.37
N LEU A 209 -2.34 15.23 2.04
CA LEU A 209 -0.95 15.68 2.07
C LEU A 209 -0.69 16.76 1.01
N HIS A 210 -1.26 16.61 -0.18
CA HIS A 210 -1.21 17.61 -1.24
C HIS A 210 -1.83 18.94 -0.80
N ARG A 211 -3.02 18.90 -0.20
CA ARG A 211 -3.69 20.08 0.39
C ARG A 211 -2.86 20.74 1.50
N GLN A 212 -2.04 19.96 2.22
CA GLN A 212 -1.11 20.45 3.25
C GLN A 212 0.22 20.97 2.66
N GLY A 213 0.40 20.92 1.35
CA GLY A 213 1.61 21.40 0.68
C GLY A 213 2.80 20.44 0.79
N VAL A 214 2.58 19.17 1.11
CA VAL A 214 3.63 18.14 1.10
C VAL A 214 3.93 17.76 -0.35
N PRO A 215 5.12 18.10 -0.89
CA PRO A 215 5.42 17.90 -2.30
C PRO A 215 5.60 16.43 -2.63
N MET A 216 4.80 15.91 -3.56
CA MET A 216 4.89 14.54 -4.05
C MET A 216 4.56 14.48 -5.54
N LEU A 217 5.46 13.93 -6.36
CA LEU A 217 5.16 13.68 -7.76
C LEU A 217 4.20 12.48 -7.87
N ALA A 218 2.97 12.72 -8.30
CA ALA A 218 2.01 11.66 -8.57
C ALA A 218 2.11 11.17 -10.01
N PHE A 219 1.93 9.87 -10.20
CA PHE A 219 1.84 9.26 -11.52
C PHE A 219 1.07 7.94 -11.50
N ARG A 220 0.46 7.62 -12.63
CA ARG A 220 -0.31 6.41 -12.84
C ARG A 220 0.54 5.29 -13.39
N TYR A 221 0.27 4.07 -12.92
CA TYR A 221 0.85 2.87 -13.52
C TYR A 221 0.44 2.71 -14.99
N GLU A 222 -0.80 3.07 -15.34
CA GLU A 222 -1.30 2.96 -16.71
C GLU A 222 -0.46 3.82 -17.67
N GLU A 223 -0.21 5.09 -17.33
CA GLU A 223 0.62 5.97 -18.15
C GLU A 223 2.07 5.52 -18.20
N LEU A 224 2.63 5.07 -17.07
CA LEU A 224 4.00 4.56 -17.04
C LEU A 224 4.18 3.35 -17.96
N VAL A 225 3.17 2.49 -18.13
CA VAL A 225 3.25 1.34 -19.05
C VAL A 225 2.93 1.74 -20.48
N ALA A 226 1.99 2.66 -20.70
CA ALA A 226 1.58 3.09 -22.03
C ALA A 226 2.67 3.94 -22.72
N GLN A 227 3.38 4.78 -21.95
CA GLN A 227 4.39 5.70 -22.45
C GLN A 227 5.63 5.70 -21.54
N PRO A 228 6.35 4.57 -21.45
CA PRO A 228 7.38 4.37 -20.44
C PRO A 228 8.56 5.34 -20.57
N GLU A 229 8.94 5.71 -21.80
CA GLU A 229 10.05 6.64 -22.05
C GLU A 229 9.80 8.04 -21.46
N PRO A 230 8.79 8.81 -21.90
CA PRO A 230 8.57 10.16 -21.36
C PRO A 230 8.22 10.15 -19.87
N MET A 231 7.49 9.14 -19.39
CA MET A 231 7.15 9.02 -17.97
C MET A 231 8.40 8.77 -17.12
N LEU A 232 9.28 7.86 -17.54
CA LEU A 232 10.50 7.56 -16.81
C LEU A 232 11.46 8.74 -16.84
N SER A 233 11.60 9.44 -17.98
CA SER A 233 12.39 10.67 -18.06
C SER A 233 11.92 11.72 -17.04
N HIS A 234 10.61 11.94 -16.91
CA HIS A 234 10.06 12.89 -15.94
C HIS A 234 10.34 12.45 -14.50
N ILE A 235 10.11 11.17 -14.18
CA ILE A 235 10.34 10.62 -12.83
C ILE A 235 11.82 10.75 -12.43
N LEU A 236 12.74 10.40 -13.33
CA LEU A 236 14.18 10.48 -13.08
C LEU A 236 14.62 11.94 -12.90
N ALA A 237 14.15 12.85 -13.77
CA ALA A 237 14.45 14.27 -13.65
C ALA A 237 13.98 14.84 -12.30
N TYR A 238 12.75 14.51 -11.87
CA TYR A 238 12.23 14.91 -10.56
C TYR A 238 13.07 14.33 -9.41
N ALA A 239 13.51 13.07 -9.54
CA ALA A 239 14.37 12.39 -8.57
C ALA A 239 15.82 12.90 -8.55
N GLY A 240 16.20 13.82 -9.44
CA GLY A 240 17.56 14.32 -9.57
C GLY A 240 18.53 13.33 -10.22
N LEU A 241 17.99 12.29 -10.87
CA LEU A 241 18.77 11.27 -11.55
C LEU A 241 18.90 11.62 -13.03
N GLN A 242 20.11 11.46 -13.55
CA GLN A 242 20.40 11.60 -14.97
C GLN A 242 20.91 10.26 -15.50
N THR A 243 20.52 9.91 -16.73
CA THR A 243 21.04 8.74 -17.42
C THR A 243 21.33 9.11 -18.87
N SER A 244 22.44 8.60 -19.40
CA SER A 244 22.75 8.64 -20.83
C SER A 244 22.13 7.46 -21.59
N ASP A 245 21.63 6.45 -20.87
CA ASP A 245 21.13 5.19 -21.44
C ASP A 245 19.72 4.88 -20.90
N LEU A 246 18.75 5.70 -21.31
CA LEU A 246 17.34 5.47 -21.00
C LEU A 246 16.84 4.15 -21.64
N ALA A 247 17.38 3.79 -22.81
CA ALA A 247 17.02 2.57 -23.51
C ALA A 247 17.31 1.31 -22.68
N ALA A 248 18.47 1.24 -22.01
CA ALA A 248 18.77 0.14 -21.09
C ALA A 248 17.76 0.03 -19.94
N LEU A 249 17.32 1.16 -19.38
CA LEU A 249 16.30 1.17 -18.32
C LEU A 249 14.94 0.68 -18.83
N LEU A 250 14.57 1.03 -20.07
CA LEU A 250 13.33 0.59 -20.68
C LEU A 250 13.27 -0.93 -20.88
N THR A 251 14.40 -1.62 -20.99
CA THR A 251 14.44 -3.10 -21.03
C THR A 251 13.85 -3.76 -19.78
N VAL A 252 13.82 -3.04 -18.64
CA VAL A 252 13.16 -3.53 -17.41
C VAL A 252 11.65 -3.69 -17.64
N PHE A 253 11.02 -2.80 -18.41
CA PHE A 253 9.60 -2.86 -18.75
C PHE A 253 9.29 -3.99 -19.73
N GLU A 254 10.18 -4.27 -20.68
CA GLU A 254 10.09 -5.43 -21.58
C GLU A 254 10.19 -6.74 -20.80
N LYS A 255 11.13 -6.82 -19.85
CA LYS A 255 11.30 -8.00 -19.00
C LYS A 255 10.10 -8.23 -18.09
N ASP A 256 9.50 -7.19 -17.52
CA ASP A 256 8.32 -7.32 -16.64
C ASP A 256 7.03 -7.60 -17.42
N SER A 257 6.87 -7.01 -18.60
CA SER A 257 5.74 -7.31 -19.50
C SER A 257 5.80 -8.74 -20.06
N GLN A 258 7.00 -9.31 -20.23
CA GLN A 258 7.20 -10.70 -20.68
C GLN A 258 7.35 -11.70 -19.52
N ARG A 259 7.74 -11.26 -18.32
CA ARG A 259 7.75 -12.12 -17.13
C ARG A 259 6.36 -12.17 -16.55
N GLY A 260 5.70 -13.30 -16.82
CA GLY A 260 4.71 -13.88 -15.92
C GLY A 260 5.24 -13.87 -14.49
N THR A 261 4.90 -12.78 -13.78
CA THR A 261 5.26 -12.53 -12.39
C THR A 261 4.91 -13.77 -11.56
N SER A 262 5.51 -13.95 -10.38
CA SER A 262 5.11 -15.04 -9.47
C SER A 262 3.58 -15.11 -9.29
N LEU A 263 2.91 -13.97 -9.44
CA LEU A 263 1.45 -13.79 -9.44
C LEU A 263 0.74 -14.32 -10.68
N ALA A 264 1.30 -14.19 -11.89
CA ALA A 264 0.76 -14.84 -13.08
C ALA A 264 0.82 -16.37 -12.96
N ARG A 265 1.91 -16.90 -12.37
CA ARG A 265 2.01 -18.35 -12.06
C ARG A 265 1.10 -18.79 -10.92
N THR A 266 0.80 -17.90 -9.97
CA THR A 266 -0.14 -18.18 -8.87
C THR A 266 -1.60 -18.09 -9.34
N ALA A 267 -1.93 -17.21 -10.30
CA ALA A 267 -3.25 -17.10 -10.91
C ALA A 267 -3.65 -18.40 -11.63
N VAL A 268 -2.73 -19.03 -12.37
CA VAL A 268 -2.95 -20.36 -12.99
C VAL A 268 -3.26 -21.44 -11.95
N ARG A 269 -2.76 -21.31 -10.71
CA ARG A 269 -3.02 -22.25 -9.61
C ARG A 269 -4.27 -21.95 -8.79
N SER A 270 -4.87 -20.76 -8.93
CA SER A 270 -5.89 -20.25 -7.98
C SER A 270 -7.34 -20.48 -8.41
N GLY A 271 -7.60 -20.98 -9.62
CA GLY A 271 -8.95 -21.13 -10.17
C GLY A 271 -9.67 -19.78 -10.39
N SER A 272 -10.87 -19.82 -10.98
CA SER A 272 -11.72 -18.64 -11.24
C SER A 272 -12.25 -17.96 -9.97
N ASP A 273 -12.09 -18.58 -8.80
CA ASP A 273 -12.61 -18.12 -7.50
C ASP A 273 -11.99 -16.81 -6.96
N ASN A 274 -10.99 -16.23 -7.65
CA ASN A 274 -10.41 -14.92 -7.30
C ASN A 274 -10.60 -13.87 -8.40
N GLU A 275 -11.42 -14.14 -9.41
CA GLU A 275 -11.78 -13.16 -10.42
C GLU A 275 -12.84 -12.19 -9.87
N LEU A 276 -12.75 -10.91 -10.27
CA LEU A 276 -13.77 -9.94 -9.90
C LEU A 276 -15.01 -10.21 -10.75
N THR A 277 -16.13 -10.46 -10.08
CA THR A 277 -17.45 -10.57 -10.70
C THR A 277 -18.05 -9.18 -10.91
N GLU A 278 -19.15 -9.12 -11.67
CA GLU A 278 -19.92 -7.88 -11.83
C GLU A 278 -20.48 -7.36 -10.49
N ILE A 279 -20.81 -8.26 -9.56
CA ILE A 279 -21.22 -7.90 -8.19
C ILE A 279 -20.08 -7.17 -7.46
N HIS A 280 -18.85 -7.68 -7.54
CA HIS A 280 -17.68 -7.02 -6.92
C HIS A 280 -17.44 -5.63 -7.52
N LEU A 281 -17.58 -5.48 -8.84
CA LEU A 281 -17.42 -4.18 -9.51
C LEU A 281 -18.51 -3.19 -9.08
N ASN A 282 -19.75 -3.65 -8.96
CA ASN A 282 -20.86 -2.82 -8.49
C ASN A 282 -20.66 -2.38 -7.03
N GLN A 283 -20.20 -3.27 -6.15
CA GLN A 283 -19.85 -2.93 -4.76
C GLN A 283 -18.73 -1.88 -4.69
N LEU A 284 -17.65 -2.08 -5.45
CA LEU A 284 -16.53 -1.13 -5.54
C LEU A 284 -17.03 0.25 -6.00
N HIS A 285 -17.77 0.31 -7.11
CA HIS A 285 -18.28 1.58 -7.63
C HIS A 285 -19.31 2.25 -6.70
N ALA A 286 -20.18 1.47 -6.05
CA ALA A 286 -21.13 1.99 -5.08
C ALA A 286 -20.41 2.62 -3.88
N LEU A 287 -19.38 1.93 -3.36
CA LEU A 287 -18.57 2.43 -2.25
C LEU A 287 -17.83 3.71 -2.62
N LEU A 288 -17.20 3.78 -3.80
CA LEU A 288 -16.45 4.96 -4.24
C LEU A 288 -17.32 6.24 -4.29
N LYS A 289 -18.61 6.13 -4.62
CA LYS A 289 -19.54 7.28 -4.61
C LYS A 289 -19.67 7.95 -3.24
N ASN A 290 -19.36 7.24 -2.15
CA ASN A 290 -19.37 7.78 -0.79
C ASN A 290 -18.07 8.55 -0.43
N HIS A 291 -17.08 8.57 -1.33
CA HIS A 291 -15.78 9.21 -1.13
C HIS A 291 -15.56 10.30 -2.19
N PRO A 292 -16.09 11.52 -1.99
CA PRO A 292 -16.17 12.55 -3.05
C PRO A 292 -14.81 12.94 -3.64
N ASP A 293 -13.75 12.95 -2.82
CA ASP A 293 -12.39 13.27 -3.28
C ASP A 293 -11.83 12.23 -4.27
N ILE A 294 -12.42 11.03 -4.33
CA ILE A 294 -11.98 9.90 -5.17
C ILE A 294 -13.18 9.08 -5.68
N ALA A 295 -14.21 9.78 -6.15
CA ALA A 295 -15.52 9.19 -6.42
C ALA A 295 -15.56 8.17 -7.58
N THR A 296 -14.49 8.05 -8.36
CA THR A 296 -14.41 7.17 -9.53
C THR A 296 -13.21 6.24 -9.45
N SER A 297 -13.33 5.08 -10.10
CA SER A 297 -12.25 4.08 -10.16
C SER A 297 -11.04 4.55 -10.99
N ASP A 298 -11.25 5.55 -11.86
CA ASP A 298 -10.24 6.13 -12.74
C ASP A 298 -9.84 7.56 -12.34
N VAL A 299 -9.94 7.89 -11.06
CA VAL A 299 -9.61 9.22 -10.55
C VAL A 299 -8.19 9.66 -10.93
N ILE A 300 -8.06 10.91 -11.37
CA ILE A 300 -6.78 11.58 -11.54
C ILE A 300 -6.49 12.38 -10.28
N LEU A 301 -5.37 12.10 -9.61
CA LEU A 301 -4.98 12.86 -8.43
C LEU A 301 -4.40 14.23 -8.83
N PRO A 302 -4.46 15.24 -7.94
CA PRO A 302 -3.75 16.50 -8.14
C PRO A 302 -2.28 16.26 -8.51
N ASP A 303 -1.71 17.13 -9.35
CA ASP A 303 -0.32 17.09 -9.81
C ASP A 303 0.15 15.73 -10.38
N THR A 304 -0.78 14.93 -10.92
CA THR A 304 -0.43 13.73 -11.68
C THR A 304 0.19 14.13 -13.01
N ILE A 305 1.43 13.71 -13.25
CA ILE A 305 2.13 13.97 -14.51
C ILE A 305 1.35 13.41 -15.70
N GLY A 306 1.35 14.16 -16.81
CA GLY A 306 0.57 13.84 -18.01
C GLY A 306 -0.88 14.34 -17.98
N PHE A 307 -1.35 14.88 -16.85
CA PHE A 307 -2.74 15.39 -16.69
C PHE A 307 -2.80 16.83 -16.19
N GLU A 308 -1.73 17.60 -16.39
CA GLU A 308 -1.55 18.99 -15.88
C GLU A 308 -2.67 19.97 -16.32
N THR A 309 -3.50 19.60 -17.31
CA THR A 309 -4.65 20.38 -17.80
C THR A 309 -6.00 20.06 -17.14
N VAL A 310 -6.11 19.05 -16.28
CA VAL A 310 -7.41 18.62 -15.71
C VAL A 310 -7.81 19.43 -14.47
N ASN A 311 -6.87 20.16 -13.84
CA ASN A 311 -7.08 20.89 -12.58
C ASN A 311 -7.82 22.25 -12.71
N LEU A 312 -8.26 22.66 -13.91
CA LEU A 312 -9.00 23.93 -14.10
C LEU A 312 -10.53 23.80 -13.99
N ARG A 313 -11.10 22.65 -13.59
CA ARG A 313 -12.57 22.45 -13.59
C ARG A 313 -13.20 21.92 -12.30
N LEU A 314 -12.48 21.93 -11.18
CA LEU A 314 -13.04 21.52 -9.87
C LEU A 314 -13.13 22.68 -8.88
N GLY A 315 -13.45 23.89 -9.37
CA GLY A 315 -13.52 25.09 -8.53
C GLY A 315 -14.27 26.29 -9.11
N ASP A 316 -15.28 26.05 -9.96
CA ASP A 316 -16.31 27.06 -10.32
C ASP A 316 -17.71 26.49 -10.07
#